data_AF-A0A1I6STW0-F1
#
_entry.id   AF-A0A1I6STW0-F1
#
_cell.length_a   1.000
_cell.length_b   1.000
_cell.length_c   1.000
_cell.angle_alpha   90.00
_cell.angle_beta   90.00
_cell.angle_gamma   90.00
#
_symmetry.space_group_name_H-M   'P 1'
#
loop_
_entity.id
_entity.type
_entity.pdbx_description
1 polymer ?
#
loop_
_entity_poly.entity_id
_entity_poly.type
_entity_poly.pdbx_seq_one_letter_code
_entity_poly.pdbx_strand_id
1 'polypeptide(L)'
;MLTLELDDELHSRMTAAAAEKGLSLEAWARHQLEAAVGVAGVREEAGAFVAGVDWTEADRRLAEYDRTGDHVDAEAWLTELEAEVRARRPG
;
A
#
# COMPACT_ATOMS: atom_id res chain seq x y z
N MET A 1 -5.88 1.77 25.11
CA MET A 1 -4.97 2.88 25.44
C MET A 1 -3.64 2.57 24.77
N LEU A 2 -3.19 3.43 23.85
CA LEU A 2 -1.91 3.28 23.15
C LEU A 2 -0.96 4.33 23.71
N THR A 3 0.26 3.91 24.05
CA THR A 3 1.32 4.81 24.51
C THR A 3 2.44 4.78 23.47
N LEU A 4 2.81 5.96 22.98
CA LEU A 4 3.92 6.16 22.04
C LEU A 4 5.02 6.91 22.78
N GLU A 5 6.17 6.25 22.92
CA GLU A 5 7.38 6.91 23.40
C GLU A 5 7.98 7.69 22.23
N LEU A 6 8.12 9.00 22.42
CA LEU A 6 8.69 9.91 21.44
C LEU A 6 9.92 10.54 22.07
N ASP A 7 11.02 10.57 21.33
CA ASP A 7 12.11 11.46 21.68
C ASP A 7 11.67 12.93 21.55
N ASP A 8 12.45 13.83 22.15
CA ASP A 8 12.11 15.25 22.22
C ASP A 8 11.99 15.89 20.82
N GLU A 9 12.80 15.43 19.86
CA GLU A 9 12.81 15.96 18.49
C GLU A 9 11.51 15.57 17.77
N LEU A 10 11.15 14.28 17.82
CA LEU A 10 9.95 13.74 17.22
C LEU A 10 8.69 14.32 17.86
N HIS A 11 8.68 14.44 19.19
CA HIS A 11 7.59 15.07 19.92
C HIS A 11 7.39 16.54 19.48
N SER A 12 8.48 17.31 19.34
CA SER A 12 8.44 18.71 18.89
C SER A 12 7.90 18.83 17.47
N ARG A 13 8.38 17.98 16.55
CA ARG A 13 7.92 17.94 15.17
C ARG A 13 6.45 17.58 15.04
N MET A 14 5.99 16.55 15.75
CA MET A 14 4.58 16.15 15.73
C MET A 14 3.68 17.23 16.36
N THR A 15 4.15 17.90 17.41
CA THR A 15 3.41 19.00 18.04
C THR A 15 3.23 20.18 17.09
N ALA A 16 4.28 20.56 16.36
CA ALA A 16 4.20 21.60 15.34
C ALA A 16 3.21 21.21 14.22
N ALA A 17 3.30 19.98 13.72
CA ALA A 17 2.38 19.47 12.69
C ALA A 17 0.91 19.47 13.15
N ALA A 18 0.65 19.14 14.42
CA ALA A 18 -0.68 19.21 15.00
C ALA A 18 -1.18 20.66 15.10
N ALA A 19 -0.32 21.58 15.56
CA ALA A 19 -0.64 23.00 15.71
C ALA A 19 -0.97 23.67 14.37
N GLU A 20 -0.24 23.34 13.29
CA GLU A 20 -0.54 23.82 11.93
C GLU A 20 -1.94 23.42 11.45
N LYS A 21 -2.51 22.33 11.99
CA LYS A 21 -3.86 21.86 11.71
C LYS A 21 -4.89 22.33 12.74
N GLY A 22 -4.48 23.11 13.74
CA GLY A 22 -5.33 23.53 14.84
C GLY A 22 -5.80 22.37 15.73
N LEU A 23 -5.05 21.27 15.76
CA LEU A 23 -5.37 20.07 16.52
C LEU A 23 -4.44 19.90 17.71
N SER A 24 -4.89 19.14 18.72
CA SER A 24 -3.97 18.60 19.73
C SER A 24 -3.09 17.51 19.10
N LEU A 25 -1.92 17.28 19.70
CA LEU A 25 -1.01 16.20 19.29
C LEU A 25 -1.72 14.84 19.25
N GLU A 26 -2.56 14.55 20.25
CA GLU A 26 -3.32 13.30 20.32
C GLU A 26 -4.35 13.19 19.19
N ALA A 27 -5.12 14.25 18.93
CA ALA A 27 -6.12 14.25 17.87
C ALA A 27 -5.47 14.11 16.48
N TRP A 28 -4.34 14.79 16.28
CA TRP A 28 -3.56 14.66 15.05
C TRP A 28 -2.99 13.25 14.88
N ALA A 29 -2.36 12.67 15.91
CA ALA A 29 -1.83 11.31 15.86
C ALA A 29 -2.92 10.27 15.58
N ARG A 30 -4.10 10.44 16.19
CA ARG A 30 -5.27 9.60 15.92
C ARG A 30 -5.72 9.67 14.46
N HIS A 31 -5.81 10.87 13.87
CA HIS A 31 -6.16 11.03 12.46
C HIS A 31 -5.16 10.34 11.53
N GLN A 32 -3.87 10.43 11.83
CA GLN A 32 -2.84 9.75 11.04
C GLN A 32 -2.95 8.22 11.14
N LEU A 33 -3.26 7.69 12.33
CA LEU A 33 -3.50 6.25 12.52
C LEU A 33 -4.76 5.78 11.80
N GLU A 34 -5.86 6.52 11.89
CA GLU A 34 -7.11 6.20 11.17
C GLU A 34 -6.90 6.22 9.65
N ALA A 35 -6.14 7.19 9.13
CA ALA A 35 -5.78 7.26 7.72
C ALA A 35 -4.90 6.09 7.28
N ALA A 36 -3.89 5.71 8.09
CA ALA A 36 -3.00 4.59 7.79
C ALA A 36 -3.74 3.24 7.76
N VAL A 37 -4.73 3.06 8.64
CA VAL A 37 -5.54 1.83 8.69
C VAL A 37 -6.59 1.78 7.58
N GLY A 38 -6.99 2.92 7.01
CA GLY A 38 -8.02 3.01 5.97
C GLY A 38 -7.56 2.79 4.53
N VAL A 39 -6.25 2.73 4.26
CA VAL A 39 -5.71 2.62 2.89
C VAL A 39 -5.35 1.16 2.57
N ALA A 40 -6.08 0.54 1.65
CA ALA A 40 -5.72 -0.77 1.09
C ALA A 40 -4.59 -0.61 0.04
N GLY A 41 -3.42 -1.22 0.28
CA GLY A 41 -2.43 -1.50 -0.76
C GLY A 41 -1.17 -0.63 -0.85
N VAL A 42 -0.64 -0.07 0.23
CA VAL A 42 0.68 0.61 0.17
C VAL A 42 1.83 -0.42 0.11
N ARG A 43 2.94 -0.13 -0.58
CA ARG A 43 4.16 -0.97 -0.73
C ARG A 43 5.31 -0.38 0.11
N GLU A 44 6.26 -1.24 0.48
CA GLU A 44 7.33 -1.03 1.47
C GLU A 44 8.50 -0.13 1.05
N GLU A 45 8.47 0.52 -0.12
CA GLU A 45 9.53 1.49 -0.52
C GLU A 45 8.98 2.88 -0.83
N ALA A 46 7.66 3.05 -0.71
CA ALA A 46 7.03 4.35 -0.74
C ALA A 46 6.96 4.88 0.70
N GLY A 47 7.45 6.10 0.94
CA GLY A 47 7.31 6.82 2.21
C GLY A 47 5.85 7.06 2.59
N ALA A 48 5.20 6.00 3.05
CA ALA A 48 3.86 5.79 3.62
C ALA A 48 3.72 4.28 3.97
N PHE A 49 4.82 3.67 4.44
CA PHE A 49 5.11 2.23 4.46
C PHE A 49 3.99 1.33 5.02
N VAL A 50 3.47 0.42 4.19
CA VAL A 50 3.11 -0.94 4.65
C VAL A 50 4.38 -1.77 4.51
N ALA A 51 4.94 -2.17 5.63
CA ALA A 51 5.98 -3.17 5.68
C ALA A 51 5.38 -4.57 5.47
N GLY A 52 5.91 -5.38 4.54
CA GLY A 52 5.58 -6.81 4.40
C GLY A 52 4.82 -7.25 3.14
N VAL A 53 5.03 -6.63 1.97
CA VAL A 53 4.47 -7.20 0.72
C VAL A 53 5.40 -8.28 0.19
N ASP A 54 4.91 -9.53 0.05
CA ASP A 54 5.68 -10.64 -0.54
C ASP A 54 5.81 -10.46 -2.05
N TRP A 55 7.04 -10.15 -2.49
CA TRP A 55 7.39 -9.94 -3.90
C TRP A 55 7.84 -11.20 -4.63
N THR A 56 7.95 -12.36 -3.96
CA THR A 56 8.62 -13.55 -4.51
C THR A 56 8.04 -14.01 -5.86
N GLU A 57 6.72 -14.04 -5.99
CA GLU A 57 6.07 -14.45 -7.25
C GLU A 57 6.19 -13.37 -8.33
N ALA A 58 6.15 -12.09 -7.95
CA ALA A 58 6.35 -10.99 -8.89
C ALA A 58 7.77 -11.03 -9.47
N ASP A 59 8.77 -11.24 -8.62
CA ASP A 59 10.18 -11.37 -9.02
C ASP A 59 10.42 -12.62 -9.85
N ARG A 60 9.79 -13.76 -9.49
CA ARG A 60 9.88 -15.00 -10.27
C ARG A 60 9.35 -14.81 -11.70
N ARG A 61 8.20 -14.14 -11.85
CA ARG A 61 7.61 -13.88 -13.18
C ARG A 61 8.40 -12.88 -13.98
N LEU A 62 8.97 -11.86 -13.33
CA LEU A 62 9.85 -10.92 -14.01
C LEU A 62 11.12 -11.62 -14.53
N ALA A 63 11.75 -12.47 -13.72
CA ALA A 63 12.91 -13.24 -14.12
C ALA A 63 12.61 -14.33 -15.18
N GLU A 64 11.37 -14.82 -15.23
CA GLU A 64 10.91 -15.72 -16.29
C GLU A 64 10.73 -14.96 -17.61
N TYR A 65 10.07 -13.80 -17.56
CA TYR A 65 9.92 -12.89 -18.69
C TYR A 65 11.27 -12.46 -19.28
N ASP A 66 12.22 -12.03 -18.45
CA ASP A 66 13.56 -11.62 -18.90
C ASP A 66 14.33 -12.75 -19.59
N ARG A 67 14.03 -14.02 -19.22
CA ARG A 67 14.72 -15.19 -19.76
C ARG A 67 14.12 -15.69 -21.06
N THR A 68 12.79 -15.69 -21.18
CA THR A 68 12.11 -16.27 -22.35
C THR A 68 11.73 -15.21 -23.39
N GLY A 69 11.55 -13.95 -22.97
CA GLY A 69 10.99 -12.89 -23.80
C GLY A 69 9.51 -13.10 -24.12
N ASP A 70 8.85 -14.06 -23.46
CA ASP A 70 7.44 -14.35 -23.65
C ASP A 70 6.62 -13.20 -23.07
N HIS A 71 6.18 -12.31 -23.95
CA HIS A 71 5.17 -11.32 -23.65
C HIS A 71 3.82 -11.94 -23.99
N VAL A 72 2.89 -11.87 -23.05
CA VAL A 72 1.49 -12.12 -23.37
C VAL A 72 0.93 -10.82 -23.92
N ASP A 73 0.39 -10.87 -25.13
CA ASP A 73 -0.29 -9.72 -25.71
C ASP A 73 -1.46 -9.33 -24.81
N ALA A 74 -1.51 -8.04 -24.45
CA ALA A 74 -2.45 -7.55 -23.46
C ALA A 74 -3.91 -7.71 -23.93
N GLU A 75 -4.19 -7.54 -25.22
CA GLU A 75 -5.54 -7.69 -25.77
C GLU A 75 -5.97 -9.16 -25.82
N ALA A 76 -5.05 -10.06 -26.18
CA ALA A 76 -5.29 -11.50 -26.12
C ALA A 76 -5.60 -11.96 -24.69
N TRP A 77 -4.80 -11.51 -23.72
CA TRP A 77 -4.99 -11.85 -22.31
C TRP A 77 -6.29 -11.29 -21.74
N LEU A 78 -6.62 -10.03 -22.05
CA LEU A 78 -7.88 -9.42 -21.63
C LEU A 78 -9.09 -10.14 -22.20
N THR A 79 -9.01 -10.59 -23.46
CA THR A 79 -10.08 -11.35 -24.11
C THR A 79 -10.31 -12.69 -23.41
N GLU A 80 -9.24 -13.42 -23.08
CA GLU A 80 -9.33 -14.69 -22.35
C GLU A 80 -9.87 -14.48 -20.93
N LEU A 81 -9.38 -13.47 -20.22
CA LEU A 81 -9.84 -13.13 -18.88
C LEU A 81 -11.33 -12.75 -18.86
N GLU A 82 -11.79 -11.95 -19.81
CA GLU A 82 -13.22 -11.60 -19.92
C GLU A 82 -14.09 -12.82 -20.19
N ALA A 83 -13.62 -13.77 -21.01
CA ALA A 83 -14.32 -15.01 -21.27
C ALA A 83 -14.40 -15.88 -20.00
N GLU A 84 -13.30 -16.00 -19.25
CA GLU A 84 -13.28 -16.72 -17.97
C GLU A 84 -14.19 -16.09 -16.91
N VAL A 85 -14.13 -14.77 -16.74
CA VAL A 85 -14.96 -14.04 -15.77
C VAL A 85 -16.44 -14.17 -16.14
N ARG A 86 -16.78 -14.10 -17.43
CA ARG A 86 -18.15 -14.27 -17.91
C ARG A 86 -18.67 -15.69 -17.68
N ALA A 87 -17.83 -16.70 -17.88
CA ALA A 87 -18.17 -18.10 -17.61
C ALA A 87 -18.39 -18.39 -16.11
N ARG A 88 -17.79 -17.60 -15.22
CA ARG A 88 -17.91 -17.75 -13.75
C ARG A 88 -19.00 -16.90 -13.11
N ARG A 89 -19.65 -16.00 -13.85
CA ARG A 89 -20.81 -15.27 -13.33
C ARG A 89 -22.07 -16.14 -13.45
N PRO A 90 -22.78 -16.44 -12.34
CA PRO A 90 -24.07 -17.11 -12.43
C PRO A 90 -25.08 -16.17 -13.09
N GLY A 91 -25.92 -16.73 -13.97
CA GLY A 91 -27.02 -16.02 -14.64
C GLY A 91 -28.17 -15.67 -13.70
#